data_AF-A0A392NRL3-F1
#
_entry.id   AF-A0A392NRL3-F1
#
_cell.length_a   1.000
_cell.length_b   1.000
_cell.length_c   1.000
_cell.angle_alpha   90.00
_cell.angle_beta   90.00
_cell.angle_gamma   90.00
#
_symmetry.space_group_name_H-M   'P 1'
#
loop_
_entity.id
_entity.type
_entity.pdbx_description
1 polymer ?
#
loop_
_entity_poly.entity_id
_entity_poly.type
_entity_poly.pdbx_seq_one_letter_code
_entity_poly.pdbx_strand_id
1 'polypeptide(L)'
;EPADILQKTGLAYPHTSHCLASGEIMISCIGDGDGNAEGNGFLLLDSEFNVKGRWEKPGHSPLYGYDFWYQPRHNTMISTSWGAPKAFTQGFNLQHVADGLYGRHLHVYDWPGGEIKQTLDLGDTGLLPLEIRFLHDPAKDTGFVGSALTSNLIRFFKTQDGSWSHE
;
A
#
# COMPACT_ATOMS: atom_id res chain seq x y z
N GLU A 1 -15.97 5.35 -14.59
CA GLU A 1 -16.12 6.56 -13.75
C GLU A 1 -15.83 6.29 -12.27
N PRO A 2 -15.53 7.32 -11.45
CA PRO A 2 -15.33 7.16 -10.01
C PRO A 2 -16.51 6.48 -9.29
N ALA A 3 -17.74 6.78 -9.72
CA ALA A 3 -18.94 6.14 -9.18
C ALA A 3 -18.98 4.62 -9.46
N ASP A 4 -18.51 4.19 -10.62
CA ASP A 4 -18.46 2.76 -10.98
C ASP A 4 -17.44 2.00 -10.12
N ILE A 5 -16.30 2.64 -9.83
CA ILE A 5 -15.26 2.07 -8.94
C ILE A 5 -15.88 1.90 -7.55
N LEU A 6 -16.40 2.97 -6.97
CA LEU A 6 -16.99 2.94 -5.63
C LEU A 6 -18.10 1.90 -5.52
N GLN A 7 -19.02 1.85 -6.49
CA GLN A 7 -20.13 0.90 -6.49
C GLN A 7 -19.66 -0.56 -6.60
N LYS A 8 -18.64 -0.84 -7.41
CA LYS A 8 -18.18 -2.22 -7.67
C LYS A 8 -17.19 -2.74 -6.64
N THR A 9 -16.41 -1.87 -5.99
CA THR A 9 -15.28 -2.27 -5.14
C THR A 9 -15.31 -1.68 -3.75
N GLY A 10 -16.11 -0.63 -3.51
CA GLY A 10 -16.06 0.16 -2.28
C GLY A 10 -14.82 1.05 -2.16
N LEU A 11 -13.92 1.04 -3.15
CA LEU A 11 -12.68 1.82 -3.13
C LEU A 11 -12.93 3.27 -3.53
N ALA A 12 -12.22 4.19 -2.88
CA ALA A 12 -12.13 5.59 -3.22
C ALA A 12 -10.69 6.11 -3.01
N TYR A 13 -10.45 7.38 -3.33
CA TYR A 13 -9.13 8.02 -3.18
C TYR A 13 -8.00 7.26 -3.88
N PRO A 14 -8.07 7.04 -5.22
CA PRO A 14 -7.00 6.39 -5.97
C PRO A 14 -5.70 7.20 -5.88
N HIS A 15 -4.57 6.51 -5.76
CA HIS A 15 -3.26 7.12 -5.53
C HIS A 15 -2.20 6.62 -6.54
N THR A 16 -1.54 5.50 -6.26
CA THR A 16 -0.44 4.99 -7.11
C THR A 16 -1.00 4.03 -8.15
N SER A 17 -0.54 4.15 -9.40
CA SER A 17 -0.85 3.20 -10.47
C SER A 17 0.39 2.46 -10.96
N HIS A 18 0.29 1.16 -11.17
CA HIS A 18 1.29 0.35 -11.86
C HIS A 18 0.66 -0.57 -12.91
N CYS A 19 1.30 -0.66 -14.08
CA CYS A 19 0.96 -1.66 -15.09
C CYS A 19 1.49 -3.03 -14.65
N LEU A 20 0.71 -4.08 -14.85
CA LEU A 20 1.10 -5.47 -14.56
C LEU A 20 1.51 -6.19 -15.85
N ALA A 21 2.31 -7.25 -15.71
CA ALA A 21 2.72 -8.08 -16.85
C ALA A 21 1.53 -8.80 -17.54
N SER A 22 0.40 -8.94 -16.85
CA SER A 22 -0.86 -9.45 -17.40
C SER A 22 -1.55 -8.47 -18.36
N GLY A 23 -1.11 -7.22 -18.44
CA GLY A 23 -1.78 -6.14 -19.17
C GLY A 23 -2.80 -5.35 -18.33
N GLU A 24 -3.05 -5.79 -17.09
CA GLU A 24 -3.94 -5.09 -16.15
C GLU A 24 -3.24 -3.88 -15.52
N ILE A 25 -4.03 -2.93 -15.03
CA ILE A 25 -3.54 -1.79 -14.27
C ILE A 25 -4.01 -1.96 -12.83
N MET A 26 -3.06 -1.96 -11.89
CA MET A 26 -3.36 -1.98 -10.47
C MET A 26 -3.18 -0.58 -9.89
N ILE A 27 -4.14 -0.13 -9.09
CA ILE A 27 -4.17 1.21 -8.50
C ILE A 27 -4.41 1.09 -6.98
N SER A 28 -3.57 1.68 -6.15
CA SER A 28 -3.85 1.76 -4.71
C SER A 28 -4.91 2.80 -4.42
N CYS A 29 -5.72 2.53 -3.41
CA CYS A 29 -6.81 3.38 -2.95
C CYS A 29 -6.71 3.55 -1.44
N ILE A 30 -6.84 4.80 -0.95
CA ILE A 30 -6.51 5.16 0.44
C ILE A 30 -7.69 4.92 1.41
N GLY A 31 -8.93 4.81 0.91
CA GLY A 31 -10.11 4.58 1.77
C GLY A 31 -11.39 4.30 0.99
N ASP A 32 -12.52 4.32 1.70
CA ASP A 32 -13.88 4.25 1.11
C ASP A 32 -14.45 5.63 0.77
N GLY A 33 -15.67 5.66 0.21
CA GLY A 33 -16.39 6.90 -0.13
C GLY A 33 -16.71 7.81 1.08
N ASP A 34 -16.68 7.29 2.30
CA ASP A 34 -16.88 8.05 3.54
C ASP A 34 -15.55 8.52 4.16
N GLY A 35 -14.42 8.19 3.54
CA GLY A 35 -13.09 8.57 3.98
C GLY A 35 -12.56 7.76 5.16
N ASN A 36 -13.05 6.54 5.40
CA ASN A 36 -12.49 5.62 6.37
C ASN A 36 -11.34 4.80 5.78
N ALA A 37 -10.40 4.41 6.64
CA ALA A 37 -9.28 3.57 6.24
C ALA A 37 -9.70 2.13 5.94
N GLU A 38 -10.70 1.55 6.59
CA GLU A 38 -11.10 0.15 6.38
C GLU A 38 -11.48 -0.16 4.92
N GLY A 39 -11.91 0.84 4.16
CA GLY A 39 -12.20 0.72 2.74
C GLY A 39 -11.02 0.82 1.78
N ASN A 40 -9.79 0.96 2.27
CA ASN A 40 -8.59 1.04 1.43
C ASN A 40 -8.28 -0.30 0.73
N GLY A 41 -7.42 -0.29 -0.31
CA GLY A 41 -7.01 -1.51 -1.01
C GLY A 41 -6.47 -1.25 -2.41
N PHE A 42 -6.61 -2.24 -3.31
CA PHE A 42 -6.06 -2.16 -4.66
C PHE A 42 -7.13 -2.41 -5.72
N LEU A 43 -7.41 -1.41 -6.55
CA LEU A 43 -8.27 -1.50 -7.71
C LEU A 43 -7.53 -2.18 -8.86
N LEU A 44 -8.22 -3.10 -9.56
CA LEU A 44 -7.72 -3.73 -10.78
C LEU A 44 -8.59 -3.31 -11.98
N LEU A 45 -7.93 -2.79 -13.01
CA LEU A 45 -8.53 -2.46 -14.31
C LEU A 45 -7.98 -3.37 -15.41
N ASP A 46 -8.80 -3.70 -16.41
CA ASP A 46 -8.32 -4.35 -17.62
C ASP A 46 -7.67 -3.36 -18.60
N SER A 47 -7.19 -3.85 -19.74
CA SER A 47 -6.53 -3.05 -20.79
C SER A 47 -7.45 -2.03 -21.46
N GLU A 48 -8.77 -2.19 -21.30
CA GLU A 48 -9.79 -1.28 -21.80
C GLU A 48 -10.32 -0.35 -20.70
N PHE A 49 -9.67 -0.32 -19.52
CA PHE A 49 -10.02 0.47 -18.34
C PHE A 49 -11.35 0.11 -17.68
N ASN A 50 -11.88 -1.10 -17.93
CA ASN A 50 -13.02 -1.59 -17.17
C ASN A 50 -12.59 -2.06 -15.78
N VAL A 51 -13.45 -1.81 -14.79
CA VAL A 51 -13.24 -2.27 -13.41
C VAL A 51 -13.38 -3.80 -13.35
N LYS A 52 -12.27 -4.50 -13.06
CA LYS A 52 -12.25 -5.94 -12.79
C LYS A 52 -12.62 -6.27 -11.35
N GLY A 53 -12.26 -5.40 -10.41
CA GLY A 53 -12.54 -5.59 -9.00
C GLY A 53 -11.37 -5.15 -8.13
N ARG A 54 -11.21 -5.83 -6.99
CA ARG A 54 -10.10 -5.65 -6.05
C ARG A 54 -9.01 -6.69 -6.32
N TRP A 55 -7.74 -6.34 -6.13
CA TRP A 55 -6.63 -7.26 -6.33
C TRP A 55 -6.35 -8.13 -5.11
N GLU A 56 -6.44 -7.57 -3.90
CA GLU A 56 -6.24 -8.33 -2.67
C GLU A 56 -7.37 -9.35 -2.43
N LYS A 57 -7.04 -10.46 -1.76
CA LYS A 57 -8.02 -11.45 -1.35
C LYS A 57 -8.95 -10.88 -0.26
N PRO A 58 -10.20 -11.35 -0.18
CA PRO A 58 -11.09 -10.99 0.93
C PRO A 58 -10.43 -11.26 2.29
N GLY A 59 -10.47 -10.27 3.19
CA GLY A 59 -9.84 -10.34 4.51
C GLY A 59 -8.35 -9.95 4.55
N HIS A 60 -7.76 -9.58 3.40
CA HIS A 60 -6.36 -9.18 3.29
C HIS A 60 -6.18 -7.72 2.86
N SER A 61 -7.12 -6.84 3.21
CA SER A 61 -6.93 -5.40 3.05
C SER A 61 -5.92 -4.88 4.08
N PRO A 62 -5.05 -3.92 3.74
CA PRO A 62 -4.10 -3.39 4.70
C PRO A 62 -4.80 -2.49 5.73
N LEU A 63 -4.12 -2.19 6.84
CA LEU A 63 -4.67 -1.29 7.87
C LEU A 63 -4.86 0.13 7.34
N TYR A 64 -3.94 0.58 6.49
CA TYR A 64 -3.97 1.83 5.76
C TYR A 64 -3.37 1.62 4.37
N GLY A 65 -3.88 2.34 3.36
CA GLY A 65 -3.36 2.33 2.00
C GLY A 65 -2.57 3.60 1.68
N TYR A 66 -1.54 3.47 0.84
CA TYR A 66 -0.87 4.60 0.18
C TYR A 66 -0.18 4.15 -1.12
N ASP A 67 1.12 3.85 -1.07
CA ASP A 67 1.92 3.42 -2.20
C ASP A 67 2.11 1.90 -2.19
N PHE A 68 2.52 1.34 -3.32
CA PHE A 68 2.91 -0.07 -3.39
C PHE A 68 3.89 -0.31 -4.52
N TRP A 69 4.68 -1.38 -4.37
CA TRP A 69 5.51 -1.88 -5.46
C TRP A 69 5.59 -3.41 -5.40
N TYR A 70 5.65 -4.06 -6.55
CA TYR A 70 5.73 -5.51 -6.65
C TYR A 70 7.08 -5.97 -7.23
N GLN A 71 7.58 -7.11 -6.77
CA GLN A 71 8.83 -7.72 -7.23
C GLN A 71 8.60 -9.20 -7.55
N PRO A 72 8.21 -9.54 -8.80
CA PRO A 72 7.75 -10.88 -9.16
C PRO A 72 8.79 -11.98 -8.95
N ARG A 73 10.09 -11.70 -9.14
CA ARG A 73 11.16 -12.69 -8.91
C ARG A 73 11.27 -13.14 -7.46
N HIS A 74 10.72 -12.36 -6.52
CA HIS A 74 10.69 -12.67 -5.10
C HIS A 74 9.29 -13.04 -4.60
N ASN A 75 8.31 -13.18 -5.51
CA ASN A 75 6.91 -13.49 -5.22
C ASN A 75 6.30 -12.56 -4.15
N THR A 76 6.61 -11.26 -4.23
CA THR A 76 6.13 -10.28 -3.25
C THR A 76 5.52 -9.04 -3.89
N MET A 77 4.56 -8.45 -3.19
CA MET A 77 4.20 -7.05 -3.31
C MET A 77 4.27 -6.43 -1.92
N ILE A 78 4.81 -5.23 -1.79
CA ILE A 78 4.86 -4.51 -0.52
C ILE A 78 4.15 -3.18 -0.68
N SER A 79 3.20 -2.90 0.21
CA SER A 79 2.47 -1.64 0.28
C SER A 79 2.78 -0.86 1.54
N THR A 80 2.62 0.46 1.46
CA THR A 80 2.85 1.39 2.56
C THR A 80 1.55 1.92 3.15
N SER A 81 1.67 2.76 4.17
CA SER A 81 0.55 3.24 4.98
C SER A 81 0.57 4.76 5.08
N TRP A 82 -0.54 5.43 4.76
CA TRP A 82 -0.74 6.83 5.10
C TRP A 82 -1.62 6.99 6.34
N GLY A 83 -2.92 7.04 6.17
CA GLY A 83 -3.89 7.46 7.17
C GLY A 83 -5.27 7.58 6.52
N ALA A 84 -6.33 7.57 7.31
CA ALA A 84 -7.69 7.64 6.76
C ALA A 84 -7.93 8.99 6.05
N PRO A 85 -8.61 9.03 4.89
CA PRO A 85 -8.92 10.29 4.21
C PRO A 85 -9.51 11.38 5.09
N LYS A 86 -10.46 11.04 5.97
CA LYS A 86 -11.04 11.97 6.95
C LYS A 86 -10.03 12.69 7.85
N ALA A 87 -8.87 12.10 8.08
CA ALA A 87 -7.82 12.66 8.94
C ALA A 87 -6.94 13.70 8.24
N PHE A 88 -6.89 13.72 6.89
CA PHE A 88 -5.99 14.59 6.14
C PHE A 88 -6.67 15.50 5.11
N THR A 89 -7.91 15.22 4.68
CA THR A 89 -8.60 16.04 3.66
C THR A 89 -8.91 17.47 4.12
N GLN A 90 -8.86 17.72 5.43
CA GLN A 90 -9.03 19.06 6.03
C GLN A 90 -7.70 19.71 6.40
N GLY A 91 -6.58 19.16 5.93
CA GLY A 91 -5.23 19.58 6.30
C GLY A 91 -4.62 18.74 7.42
N PHE A 92 -3.32 18.90 7.60
CA PHE A 92 -2.56 18.19 8.62
C PHE A 92 -2.85 18.71 10.03
N ASN A 93 -3.06 17.79 10.97
CA ASN A 93 -3.28 18.09 12.38
C ASN A 93 -2.37 17.20 13.25
N LEU A 94 -1.56 17.83 14.11
CA LEU A 94 -0.66 17.11 15.02
C LEU A 94 -1.41 16.21 16.01
N GLN A 95 -2.62 16.60 16.43
CA GLN A 95 -3.42 15.77 17.34
C GLN A 95 -3.79 14.43 16.69
N HIS A 96 -4.05 14.41 15.38
CA HIS A 96 -4.35 13.17 14.65
C HIS A 96 -3.16 12.20 14.62
N VAL A 97 -1.92 12.70 14.74
CA VAL A 97 -0.74 11.85 14.90
C VAL A 97 -0.75 11.18 16.28
N ALA A 98 -1.00 11.95 17.34
CA ALA A 98 -1.10 11.42 18.70
C ALA A 98 -2.27 10.44 18.87
N ASP A 99 -3.37 10.66 18.16
CA ASP A 99 -4.56 9.80 18.15
C ASP A 99 -4.37 8.52 17.31
N GLY A 100 -3.21 8.33 16.65
CA GLY A 100 -2.90 7.13 15.87
C GLY A 100 -3.63 7.04 14.52
N LEU A 101 -4.05 8.18 13.95
CA LEU A 101 -4.77 8.22 12.66
C LEU A 101 -3.85 8.13 11.43
N TYR A 102 -2.55 7.99 11.66
CA TYR A 102 -1.53 7.79 10.63
C TYR A 102 -0.80 6.46 10.87
N GLY A 103 -0.53 5.75 9.78
CA GLY A 103 0.10 4.45 9.77
C GLY A 103 1.63 4.51 9.84
N ARG A 104 2.20 3.37 10.19
CA ARG A 104 3.65 3.13 10.29
C ARG A 104 4.03 1.72 9.81
N HIS A 105 3.18 1.11 9.00
CA HIS A 105 3.32 -0.28 8.63
C HIS A 105 3.64 -0.44 7.15
N LEU A 106 4.43 -1.47 6.83
CA LEU A 106 4.49 -2.06 5.50
C LEU A 106 3.71 -3.37 5.50
N HIS A 107 2.96 -3.63 4.44
CA HIS A 107 2.19 -4.86 4.29
C HIS A 107 2.78 -5.68 3.16
N VAL A 108 3.26 -6.88 3.49
CA VAL A 108 3.91 -7.81 2.55
C VAL A 108 2.87 -8.83 2.09
N TYR A 109 2.61 -8.86 0.80
CA TYR A 109 1.67 -9.76 0.15
C TYR A 109 2.40 -10.87 -0.60
N ASP A 110 1.78 -12.05 -0.69
CA ASP A 110 2.16 -12.99 -1.73
C ASP A 110 1.78 -12.43 -3.10
N TRP A 111 2.73 -12.47 -4.03
CA TRP A 111 2.49 -12.08 -5.41
C TRP A 111 2.39 -13.32 -6.31
N PRO A 112 1.38 -13.42 -7.19
CA PRO A 112 0.27 -12.48 -7.39
C PRO A 112 -0.98 -12.79 -6.54
N GLY A 113 -0.83 -13.54 -5.44
CA GLY A 113 -1.94 -14.15 -4.71
C GLY A 113 -2.80 -13.21 -3.86
N GLY A 114 -2.33 -12.01 -3.53
CA GLY A 114 -3.15 -10.98 -2.86
C GLY A 114 -3.42 -11.25 -1.37
N GLU A 115 -2.68 -12.16 -0.74
CA GLU A 115 -2.75 -12.52 0.67
C GLU A 115 -1.64 -11.81 1.44
N ILE A 116 -1.99 -11.03 2.48
CA ILE A 116 -0.99 -10.48 3.41
C ILE A 116 -0.32 -11.65 4.14
N LYS A 117 1.00 -11.77 3.98
CA LYS A 117 1.86 -12.75 4.66
C LYS A 117 2.56 -12.18 5.88
N GLN A 118 2.80 -10.87 5.89
CA GLN A 118 3.50 -10.20 6.98
C GLN A 118 3.11 -8.72 7.03
N THR A 119 3.05 -8.18 8.24
CA THR A 119 2.96 -6.73 8.48
C THR A 119 4.21 -6.31 9.24
N LEU A 120 4.98 -5.38 8.67
CA LEU A 120 6.18 -4.82 9.29
C LEU A 120 5.79 -3.55 10.03
N ASP A 121 5.93 -3.52 11.35
CA ASP A 121 5.84 -2.28 12.12
C ASP A 121 7.18 -1.55 12.04
N LEU A 122 7.19 -0.36 11.44
CA LEU A 122 8.37 0.48 11.33
C LEU A 122 8.68 1.27 12.62
N GLY A 123 7.83 1.12 13.64
CA GLY A 123 7.98 1.79 14.93
C GLY A 123 7.83 3.31 14.83
N ASP A 124 8.29 3.99 15.88
CA ASP A 124 8.18 5.45 15.97
C ASP A 124 9.12 6.18 15.00
N THR A 125 10.08 5.46 14.41
CA THR A 125 11.02 5.98 13.40
C THR A 125 10.46 5.90 11.98
N GLY A 126 9.32 5.23 11.76
CA GLY A 126 8.73 5.02 10.43
C GLY A 126 7.29 5.51 10.29
N LEU A 127 6.92 6.60 10.97
CA LEU A 127 5.61 7.23 10.87
C LEU A 127 5.36 7.87 9.49
N LEU A 128 4.24 7.52 8.86
CA LEU A 128 3.86 7.94 7.50
C LEU A 128 4.87 7.45 6.44
N PRO A 129 5.05 6.13 6.25
CA PRO A 129 5.83 5.60 5.14
C PRO A 129 5.12 5.91 3.83
N LEU A 130 5.74 6.76 3.01
CA LEU A 130 5.21 7.24 1.74
C LEU A 130 5.60 6.29 0.60
N GLU A 131 6.48 6.76 -0.28
CA GLU A 131 6.87 6.11 -1.52
C GLU A 131 7.78 4.90 -1.23
N ILE A 132 7.40 3.73 -1.73
CA ILE A 132 8.19 2.50 -1.63
C ILE A 132 8.88 2.20 -2.95
N ARG A 133 10.18 1.92 -2.91
CA ARG A 133 10.99 1.65 -4.10
C ARG A 133 11.85 0.42 -3.88
N PHE A 134 11.55 -0.66 -4.60
CA PHE A 134 12.52 -1.73 -4.80
C PHE A 134 13.71 -1.22 -5.63
N LEU A 135 14.87 -1.84 -5.45
CA LEU A 135 15.95 -1.67 -6.43
C LEU A 135 15.47 -2.13 -7.82
N HIS A 136 15.94 -1.43 -8.85
CA HIS A 136 15.56 -1.74 -10.23
C HIS A 136 16.08 -3.09 -10.73
N ASP A 137 17.18 -3.60 -10.17
CA ASP A 137 17.64 -4.96 -10.44
C ASP A 137 16.65 -5.97 -9.84
N PRO A 138 15.89 -6.72 -10.66
CA PRO A 138 14.84 -7.60 -10.16
C PRO A 138 15.39 -8.83 -9.41
N ALA A 139 16.70 -9.09 -9.45
CA ALA A 139 17.32 -10.12 -8.62
C ALA A 139 17.56 -9.67 -7.17
N LYS A 140 17.35 -8.38 -6.86
CA LYS A 140 17.52 -7.83 -5.50
C LYS A 140 16.21 -7.86 -4.73
N ASP A 141 16.32 -8.34 -3.50
CA ASP A 141 15.26 -8.49 -2.52
C ASP A 141 15.30 -7.38 -1.46
N THR A 142 15.67 -6.17 -1.88
CA THR A 142 15.76 -4.99 -1.02
C THR A 142 15.20 -3.76 -1.71
N GLY A 143 14.75 -2.82 -0.89
CA GLY A 143 14.28 -1.51 -1.32
C GLY A 143 14.26 -0.53 -0.17
N PHE A 144 13.70 0.64 -0.43
CA PHE A 144 13.64 1.73 0.53
C PHE A 144 12.25 2.34 0.58
N VAL A 145 11.90 2.88 1.75
CA VAL A 145 10.71 3.69 1.96
C VAL A 145 11.06 4.95 2.73
N GLY A 146 10.54 6.09 2.28
CA GLY A 146 10.69 7.36 2.98
C GLY A 146 9.58 7.54 4.01
N SER A 147 9.93 7.94 5.23
CA SER A 147 8.98 8.19 6.32
C SER A 147 8.83 9.69 6.55
N ALA A 148 7.63 10.24 6.30
CA ALA A 148 7.43 11.69 6.21
C ALA A 148 7.63 12.43 7.55
N LEU A 149 7.08 11.89 8.65
CA LEU A 149 7.10 12.60 9.93
C LEU A 149 8.45 12.52 10.63
N THR A 150 9.22 11.48 10.35
CA THR A 150 10.54 11.26 10.97
C THR A 150 11.68 11.65 10.04
N SER A 151 11.41 11.88 8.76
CA SER A 151 12.41 12.14 7.71
C SER A 151 13.45 11.03 7.56
N ASN A 152 13.11 9.80 7.95
CA ASN A 152 13.98 8.64 7.80
C ASN A 152 13.80 7.99 6.44
N LEU A 153 14.91 7.49 5.88
CA LEU A 153 14.89 6.55 4.77
C LEU A 153 15.16 5.14 5.33
N ILE A 154 14.15 4.28 5.26
CA ILE A 154 14.18 2.96 5.88
C ILE A 154 14.46 1.94 4.79
N ARG A 155 15.44 1.07 5.03
CA ARG A 155 15.77 -0.02 4.10
C ARG A 155 14.98 -1.25 4.51
N PHE A 156 14.18 -1.79 3.60
CA PHE A 156 13.54 -3.09 3.79
C PHE A 156 14.24 -4.17 2.96
N PHE A 157 14.23 -5.40 3.44
CA PHE A 157 14.94 -6.50 2.79
C PHE A 157 14.38 -7.87 3.18
N LYS A 158 14.58 -8.85 2.32
CA LYS A 158 14.26 -10.24 2.60
C LYS A 158 15.37 -10.89 3.43
N THR A 159 14.98 -11.65 4.44
CA THR A 159 15.88 -12.38 5.35
C THR A 159 16.20 -13.77 4.81
N GLN A 160 17.16 -14.47 5.44
CA GLN A 160 17.55 -15.82 5.05
C GLN A 160 16.42 -16.86 5.22
N ASP A 161 15.49 -16.65 6.16
CA ASP A 161 14.33 -17.52 6.36
C ASP A 161 13.16 -17.18 5.39
N GLY A 162 13.33 -16.17 4.54
CA GLY A 162 12.37 -15.77 3.52
C GLY A 162 11.32 -14.77 3.99
N SER A 163 11.32 -14.36 5.26
CA SER A 163 10.53 -13.23 5.76
C SER A 163 11.13 -11.88 5.33
N TRP A 164 10.48 -10.77 5.68
CA TRP A 164 10.97 -9.43 5.42
C TRP A 164 11.31 -8.72 6.72
N SER A 165 12.33 -7.86 6.69
CA SER A 165 12.77 -7.02 7.80
C SER A 165 13.07 -5.61 7.31
N HIS A 166 13.31 -4.70 8.23
CA HIS A 166 13.69 -3.32 7.96
C HIS A 166 14.75 -2.80 8.95
N GLU A 167 15.47 -1.76 8.55
CA GLU A 167 16.44 -1.00 9.37
C GLU A 167 16.53 0.48 8.95
#